data_AF-H9VCA1-F1
#
_entry.id   AF-H9VCA1-F1
#
_cell.length_a   1.000
_cell.length_b   1.000
_cell.length_c   1.000
_cell.angle_alpha   90.00
_cell.angle_beta   90.00
_cell.angle_gamma   90.00
#
_symmetry.space_group_name_H-M   'P 1'
#
loop_
_entity.id
_entity.type
_entity.pdbx_description
1 polymer ?
#
loop_
_entity_poly.entity_id
_entity_poly.type
_entity_poly.pdbx_seq_one_letter_code
_entity_poly.pdbx_strand_id
1 'polypeptide(L)'
;KKIPKSRGQICHLPISTTFDFNQENKSLTERRRGRAMVICKVALEETEQSIEDIQLKAKVGDRVKVRGPLKVYHVPKTPEFDLGGMEGVVNEYVGLWKGKRISANLPYKVQFNMEVGGRPIKFFAHLKEDEFDVV
;
A
#
# COMPACT_ATOMS: atom_id res chain seq x y z
N LYS A 1 -9.27 -52.19 -31.37
CA LYS A 1 -8.61 -52.39 -30.05
C LYS A 1 -9.22 -51.39 -29.06
N LYS A 2 -9.48 -51.86 -27.84
CA LYS A 2 -10.22 -51.25 -26.72
C LYS A 2 -9.86 -49.79 -26.40
N ILE A 3 -10.85 -48.99 -26.03
CA ILE A 3 -10.71 -47.98 -24.97
C ILE A 3 -11.94 -48.14 -24.05
N PRO A 4 -11.77 -48.64 -22.80
CA PRO A 4 -12.89 -48.87 -21.90
C PRO A 4 -13.33 -47.60 -21.17
N LYS A 5 -14.64 -47.56 -20.88
CA LYS A 5 -15.31 -46.59 -20.00
C LYS A 5 -14.78 -46.75 -18.56
N SER A 6 -14.20 -45.71 -17.96
CA SER A 6 -14.05 -45.62 -16.51
C SER A 6 -15.17 -44.75 -15.94
N ARG A 7 -15.94 -45.39 -15.06
CA ARG A 7 -16.93 -44.78 -14.17
C ARG A 7 -16.21 -43.90 -13.15
N GLY A 8 -16.92 -42.88 -12.69
CA GLY A 8 -16.34 -41.75 -11.96
C GLY A 8 -15.91 -42.06 -10.53
N GLN A 9 -15.28 -41.05 -9.95
CA GLN A 9 -15.34 -40.78 -8.54
C GLN A 9 -15.14 -39.27 -8.35
N ILE A 10 -16.24 -38.58 -8.03
CA ILE A 10 -16.19 -37.20 -7.53
C ILE A 10 -15.78 -37.32 -6.07
N CYS A 11 -14.51 -37.07 -5.78
CA CYS A 11 -14.02 -36.95 -4.42
C CYS A 11 -14.29 -35.52 -3.94
N HIS A 12 -15.39 -35.32 -3.23
CA HIS A 12 -15.59 -34.16 -2.38
C HIS A 12 -14.60 -34.27 -1.22
N LEU A 13 -13.61 -33.38 -1.17
CA LEU A 13 -12.74 -33.22 -0.01
C LEU A 13 -13.33 -32.14 0.91
N PRO A 14 -13.45 -32.43 2.22
CA PRO A 14 -13.97 -31.48 3.19
C PRO A 14 -12.97 -30.34 3.44
N ILE A 15 -13.55 -29.15 3.58
CA ILE A 15 -12.89 -27.94 4.06
C ILE A 15 -12.64 -28.13 5.56
N SER A 16 -11.38 -28.29 5.95
CA SER A 16 -10.91 -28.05 7.33
C SER A 16 -9.51 -27.46 7.24
N THR A 17 -9.35 -26.14 7.27
CA THR A 17 -8.98 -25.36 8.47
C THR A 17 -8.02 -26.10 9.42
N THR A 18 -6.72 -26.00 9.14
CA THR A 18 -5.75 -25.40 10.08
C THR A 18 -4.71 -24.63 9.28
N PHE A 19 -4.55 -23.38 9.66
CA PHE A 19 -3.65 -22.39 9.09
C PHE A 19 -2.38 -22.43 9.94
N ASP A 20 -1.39 -23.21 9.52
CA ASP A 20 -0.06 -23.18 10.12
C ASP A 20 0.88 -22.41 9.17
N PHE A 21 0.93 -21.09 9.36
CA PHE A 21 1.93 -20.22 8.74
C PHE A 21 3.26 -20.43 9.48
N ASN A 22 3.90 -21.56 9.22
CA ASN A 22 5.25 -21.84 9.70
C ASN A 22 6.24 -21.15 8.76
N GLN A 23 6.51 -19.87 9.03
CA GLN A 23 7.61 -19.17 8.37
C GLN A 23 8.93 -19.65 8.99
N GLU A 24 9.43 -20.73 8.41
CA GLU A 24 10.77 -21.25 8.66
C GLU A 24 11.77 -20.15 8.28
N ASN A 25 12.28 -19.45 9.29
CA ASN A 25 13.44 -18.56 9.17
C ASN A 25 14.65 -19.42 8.79
N LYS A 26 14.78 -19.71 7.48
CA LYS A 26 16.03 -20.21 6.93
C LYS A 26 17.02 -19.06 6.96
N SER A 27 17.71 -18.97 8.09
CA SER A 27 18.98 -18.28 8.21
C SER A 27 19.85 -18.72 7.03
N LEU A 28 20.08 -17.79 6.10
CA LEU A 28 21.04 -17.95 5.01
C LEU A 28 22.45 -17.91 5.61
N THR A 29 22.79 -18.92 6.40
CA THR A 29 24.08 -19.03 7.09
C THR A 29 24.70 -20.36 6.76
N GLU A 30 24.77 -20.73 5.48
CA GLU A 30 25.78 -21.69 5.05
C GLU A 30 26.03 -21.63 3.55
N ARG A 31 27.32 -21.54 3.19
CA ARG A 31 27.91 -21.66 1.84
C ARG A 31 27.96 -20.39 0.98
N ARG A 32 28.69 -19.37 1.46
CA ARG A 32 29.49 -18.48 0.56
C ARG A 32 30.86 -18.20 1.18
N ARG A 33 31.77 -19.18 1.10
CA ARG A 33 33.20 -18.95 1.37
C ARG A 33 33.77 -18.16 0.19
N GLY A 34 34.36 -16.99 0.44
CA GLY A 34 35.36 -16.41 -0.46
C GLY A 34 35.12 -15.02 -1.07
N ARG A 35 34.19 -14.19 -0.58
CA ARG A 35 34.23 -12.74 -0.88
C ARG A 35 33.99 -11.97 0.41
N ALA A 36 34.90 -11.06 0.76
CA ALA A 36 34.65 -10.08 1.81
C ALA A 36 33.37 -9.32 1.44
N MET A 37 32.28 -9.58 2.16
CA MET A 37 31.07 -8.80 1.99
C MET A 37 31.36 -7.43 2.59
N VAL A 38 31.49 -6.43 1.71
CA VAL A 38 31.41 -5.03 2.12
C VAL A 38 29.97 -4.81 2.57
N ILE A 39 29.73 -4.94 3.87
CA ILE A 39 28.44 -4.61 4.47
C ILE A 39 28.48 -3.12 4.76
N CYS A 40 27.71 -2.35 3.98
CA CYS A 40 27.55 -0.92 4.22
C CYS A 40 26.74 -0.75 5.51
N LYS A 41 27.39 -0.35 6.61
CA LYS A 41 26.73 -0.08 7.91
C LYS A 41 25.65 1.00 7.79
N VAL A 42 25.87 1.95 6.89
CA VAL A 42 24.95 3.07 6.60
C VAL A 42 23.55 2.57 6.18
N ALA A 43 23.43 1.42 5.51
CA ALA A 43 22.15 0.89 5.08
C ALA A 43 21.24 0.36 6.21
N LEU A 44 21.80 0.08 7.40
CA LEU A 44 21.03 -0.46 8.54
C LEU A 44 20.55 0.64 9.50
N GLU A 45 21.32 1.69 9.68
CA GLU A 45 20.97 2.79 10.60
C GLU A 45 19.92 3.73 10.00
N GLU A 46 19.91 3.89 8.67
CA GLU A 46 18.89 4.68 8.00
C GLU A 46 17.48 4.11 8.23
N THR A 47 17.31 2.80 8.35
CA THR A 47 15.98 2.16 8.30
C THR A 47 15.06 2.50 9.46
N GLU A 48 15.60 2.79 10.66
CA GLU A 48 14.76 3.06 11.84
C GLU A 48 14.45 4.56 11.99
N GLN A 49 15.48 5.42 11.90
CA GLN A 49 15.32 6.88 12.08
C GLN A 49 14.44 7.51 10.98
N SER A 50 14.51 7.00 9.75
CA SER A 50 13.69 7.51 8.65
C SER A 50 12.19 7.30 8.80
N ILE A 51 11.75 6.26 9.53
CA ILE A 51 10.32 5.92 9.60
C ILE A 51 9.60 6.98 10.43
N GLU A 52 10.26 7.46 11.48
CA GLU A 52 9.77 8.53 12.33
C GLU A 52 9.80 9.87 11.59
N ASP A 53 10.89 10.16 10.85
CA ASP A 53 11.04 11.42 10.12
C ASP A 53 10.06 11.57 8.95
N ILE A 54 9.73 10.48 8.25
CA ILE A 54 8.76 10.46 7.17
C ILE A 54 7.31 10.69 7.67
N GLN A 55 7.04 10.35 8.93
CA GLN A 55 5.72 10.44 9.57
C GLN A 55 5.45 11.83 10.19
N LEU A 56 6.36 12.80 10.05
CA LEU A 56 6.28 14.07 10.79
C LEU A 56 5.23 15.05 10.26
N LYS A 57 4.80 14.98 8.99
CA LYS A 57 3.88 15.99 8.42
C LYS A 57 2.40 15.64 8.57
N ALA A 58 2.02 14.38 8.36
CA ALA A 58 0.66 13.89 8.57
C ALA A 58 0.65 12.40 8.89
N LYS A 59 -0.11 12.00 9.90
CA LYS A 59 -0.30 10.60 10.27
C LYS A 59 -1.49 10.01 9.52
N VAL A 60 -1.48 8.69 9.39
CA VAL A 60 -2.64 7.95 8.89
C VAL A 60 -3.82 8.20 9.83
N GLY A 61 -4.93 8.68 9.29
CA GLY A 61 -6.13 9.08 10.01
C GLY A 61 -6.32 10.60 10.15
N ASP A 62 -5.30 11.39 9.86
CA ASP A 62 -5.41 12.85 9.99
C ASP A 62 -6.31 13.46 8.92
N ARG A 63 -6.98 14.55 9.29
CA ARG A 63 -7.76 15.37 8.35
C ARG A 63 -6.84 16.33 7.63
N VAL A 64 -6.95 16.35 6.32
CA VAL A 64 -6.10 17.18 5.46
C VAL A 64 -6.96 18.05 4.56
N LYS A 65 -6.51 19.27 4.33
CA LYS A 65 -7.12 20.21 3.40
C LYS A 65 -6.16 20.48 2.25
N VAL A 66 -6.65 20.35 1.02
CA VAL A 66 -5.85 20.60 -0.18
C VAL A 66 -5.67 22.11 -0.37
N ARG A 67 -4.41 22.55 -0.50
CA ARG A 67 -4.06 23.97 -0.57
C ARG A 67 -4.14 24.54 -1.99
N GLY A 68 -3.72 23.76 -2.99
CA GLY A 68 -3.64 24.21 -4.39
C GLY A 68 -4.79 23.69 -5.26
N PRO A 69 -5.02 24.28 -6.45
CA PRO A 69 -5.88 23.68 -7.45
C PRO A 69 -5.25 22.39 -7.96
N LEU A 70 -5.97 21.26 -7.84
CA LEU A 70 -5.46 19.96 -8.25
C LEU A 70 -6.55 19.18 -8.96
N LYS A 71 -6.33 18.92 -10.25
CA LYS A 71 -7.29 18.21 -11.09
C LYS A 71 -7.01 16.72 -11.08
N VAL A 72 -8.06 15.95 -10.87
CA VAL A 72 -8.03 14.50 -10.79
C VAL A 72 -9.05 13.89 -11.77
N TYR A 73 -8.62 12.84 -12.45
CA TYR A 73 -9.36 12.23 -13.57
C TYR A 73 -9.86 10.80 -13.29
N HIS A 74 -9.58 10.24 -12.12
CA HIS A 74 -10.00 8.88 -11.75
C HIS A 74 -11.20 8.86 -10.80
N VAL A 75 -11.96 9.95 -10.73
CA VAL A 75 -13.20 10.01 -9.94
C VAL A 75 -14.31 9.28 -10.71
N PRO A 76 -15.04 8.35 -10.07
CA PRO A 76 -16.19 7.72 -10.71
C PRO A 76 -17.23 8.77 -11.15
N LYS A 77 -17.72 8.66 -12.39
CA LYS A 77 -18.77 9.51 -13.03
C LYS A 77 -18.38 10.92 -13.43
N THR A 78 -17.33 11.49 -12.84
CA THR A 78 -16.87 12.84 -13.18
C THR A 78 -15.49 12.74 -13.82
N PRO A 79 -15.36 13.05 -15.12
CA PRO A 79 -14.10 12.86 -15.84
C PRO A 79 -13.03 13.86 -15.40
N GLU A 80 -13.40 15.07 -14.97
CA GLU A 80 -12.47 16.08 -14.48
C GLU A 80 -13.01 16.67 -13.17
N PHE A 81 -12.24 16.53 -12.10
CA PHE A 81 -12.63 16.98 -10.78
C PHE A 81 -11.51 17.80 -10.12
N ASP A 82 -11.84 18.97 -9.58
CA ASP A 82 -10.88 19.83 -8.87
C ASP A 82 -10.98 19.60 -7.35
N LEU A 83 -9.86 19.26 -6.73
CA LEU A 83 -9.73 19.02 -5.28
C LEU A 83 -9.40 20.28 -4.49
N GLY A 84 -9.23 21.43 -5.14
CA GLY A 84 -8.83 22.67 -4.46
C GLY A 84 -9.71 23.02 -3.27
N GLY A 85 -9.10 23.17 -2.09
CA GLY A 85 -9.78 23.55 -0.85
C GLY A 85 -10.63 22.45 -0.20
N MET A 86 -10.62 21.23 -0.74
CA MET A 86 -11.39 20.12 -0.21
C MET A 86 -10.71 19.45 0.99
N GLU A 87 -11.53 18.91 1.87
CA GLU A 87 -11.07 18.15 3.03
C GLU A 87 -11.18 16.64 2.78
N GLY A 88 -10.15 15.91 3.20
CA GLY A 88 -10.08 14.47 3.12
C GLY A 88 -9.43 13.88 4.36
N VAL A 89 -9.37 12.54 4.41
CA VAL A 89 -8.71 11.81 5.49
C VAL A 89 -7.56 11.00 4.90
N VAL A 90 -6.37 11.10 5.51
CA VAL A 90 -5.23 10.28 5.11
C VAL A 90 -5.52 8.82 5.46
N ASN A 91 -5.59 7.94 4.46
CA ASN A 91 -5.89 6.53 4.68
C ASN A 91 -4.62 5.68 4.79
N GLU A 92 -3.58 6.00 4.02
CA GLU A 92 -2.36 5.19 3.97
C GLU A 92 -1.16 6.02 3.49
N TYR A 93 0.03 5.66 3.98
CA TYR A 93 1.30 6.15 3.47
C TYR A 93 1.99 5.05 2.64
N VAL A 94 2.07 5.25 1.33
CA VAL A 94 2.53 4.27 0.33
C VAL A 94 4.06 4.31 0.14
N GLY A 95 4.78 5.19 0.83
CA GLY A 95 6.26 5.21 0.79
C GLY A 95 6.89 4.04 1.54
N LEU A 96 6.13 3.30 2.36
CA LEU A 96 6.57 2.10 3.05
C LEU A 96 5.68 0.92 2.68
N TRP A 97 6.27 -0.14 2.13
CA TRP A 97 5.56 -1.37 1.81
C TRP A 97 6.27 -2.57 2.41
N LYS A 98 5.62 -3.23 3.37
CA LYS A 98 6.14 -4.44 4.05
C LYS A 98 7.58 -4.27 4.55
N GLY A 99 7.87 -3.10 5.15
CA GLY A 99 9.21 -2.76 5.67
C GLY A 99 10.23 -2.34 4.60
N LYS A 100 9.84 -2.21 3.33
CA LYS A 100 10.71 -1.67 2.27
C LYS A 100 10.29 -0.25 1.92
N ARG A 101 11.27 0.65 1.78
CA ARG A 101 11.03 1.99 1.25
C ARG A 101 10.76 1.91 -0.26
N ILE A 102 9.69 2.56 -0.70
CA ILE A 102 9.32 2.73 -2.10
C ILE A 102 9.62 4.18 -2.51
N SER A 103 10.12 4.37 -3.72
CA SER A 103 10.37 5.68 -4.32
C SER A 103 9.09 6.31 -4.91
N ALA A 104 8.00 6.32 -4.16
CA ALA A 104 6.73 6.89 -4.60
C ALA A 104 6.80 8.42 -4.53
N ASN A 105 6.55 9.10 -5.67
CA ASN A 105 6.56 10.56 -5.71
C ASN A 105 5.39 11.20 -4.96
N LEU A 106 4.25 10.50 -4.87
CA LEU A 106 3.02 10.94 -4.21
C LEU A 106 2.64 9.87 -3.16
N PRO A 107 3.27 9.88 -1.99
CA PRO A 107 3.16 8.76 -1.05
C PRO A 107 1.89 8.81 -0.20
N TYR A 108 1.21 9.95 -0.06
CA TYR A 108 0.03 10.06 0.80
C TYR A 108 -1.22 9.69 0.03
N LYS A 109 -1.90 8.62 0.44
CA LYS A 109 -3.18 8.20 -0.13
C LYS A 109 -4.31 8.76 0.72
N VAL A 110 -4.97 9.78 0.18
CA VAL A 110 -6.05 10.50 0.86
C VAL A 110 -7.39 10.02 0.33
N GLN A 111 -8.31 9.71 1.24
CA GLN A 111 -9.69 9.37 0.95
C GLN A 111 -10.55 10.63 1.00
N PHE A 112 -11.30 10.85 -0.09
CA PHE A 112 -12.32 11.88 -0.17
C PHE A 112 -13.70 11.23 -0.19
N ASN A 113 -14.60 11.77 0.64
CA ASN A 113 -16.00 11.38 0.68
C ASN A 113 -16.82 12.58 0.18
N MET A 114 -17.44 12.44 -0.98
CA MET A 114 -18.19 13.52 -1.63
C MET A 114 -19.58 13.07 -2.03
N GLU A 115 -20.53 13.99 -2.05
CA GLU A 115 -21.84 13.75 -2.62
C GLU A 115 -21.93 14.40 -4.01
N VAL A 116 -21.95 13.58 -5.06
CA VAL A 116 -22.07 14.06 -6.45
C VAL A 116 -23.30 13.43 -7.07
N GLY A 117 -24.30 14.25 -7.42
CA GLY A 117 -25.56 13.81 -8.03
C GLY A 117 -26.45 12.98 -7.09
N GLY A 118 -26.50 13.34 -5.79
CA GLY A 118 -27.35 12.69 -4.79
C GLY A 118 -26.87 11.30 -4.36
N ARG A 119 -25.60 10.95 -4.63
CA ARG A 119 -24.97 9.72 -4.16
C ARG A 119 -23.61 10.00 -3.52
N PRO A 120 -23.30 9.38 -2.37
CA PRO A 120 -21.98 9.46 -1.78
C PRO A 120 -20.99 8.62 -2.59
N ILE A 121 -19.95 9.28 -3.10
CA ILE A 121 -18.82 8.69 -3.82
C ILE A 121 -17.60 8.78 -2.92
N LYS A 122 -16.92 7.64 -2.78
CA LYS A 122 -15.63 7.55 -2.11
C LYS A 122 -14.58 7.33 -3.19
N PHE A 123 -13.57 8.18 -3.21
CA PHE A 123 -12.42 8.00 -4.09
C PHE A 123 -11.13 8.32 -3.34
N PHE A 124 -10.02 7.82 -3.86
CA PHE A 124 -8.70 8.01 -3.25
C PHE A 124 -7.82 8.78 -4.20
N ALA A 125 -7.11 9.81 -3.74
CA ALA A 125 -6.10 10.49 -4.52
C ALA A 125 -4.74 10.38 -3.83
N HIS A 126 -3.67 10.31 -4.63
CA HIS A 126 -2.30 10.33 -4.12
C HIS A 126 -1.81 11.77 -4.15
N LEU A 127 -1.42 12.29 -2.99
CA LEU A 127 -0.95 13.66 -2.81
C LEU A 127 0.50 13.68 -2.29
N LYS A 128 1.16 14.80 -2.51
CA LYS A 128 2.42 15.17 -1.88
C LYS A 128 2.18 15.95 -0.60
N GLU A 129 3.17 15.94 0.26
CA GLU A 129 3.15 16.65 1.54
C GLU A 129 3.07 18.17 1.42
N ASP A 130 3.44 18.74 0.27
CA ASP A 130 3.39 20.18 0.01
C ASP A 130 2.07 20.66 -0.58
N GLU A 131 1.19 19.72 -0.96
CA GLU A 131 -0.08 20.02 -1.63
C GLU A 131 -1.25 20.16 -0.65
N PHE A 132 -1.06 19.73 0.60
CA PHE A 132 -2.07 19.76 1.65
C PHE A 132 -1.52 20.30 2.98
N ASP A 133 -2.43 20.82 3.79
CA ASP A 133 -2.17 21.21 5.17
C ASP A 133 -3.03 20.33 6.11
N VAL A 134 -2.48 19.94 7.26
CA VAL A 134 -3.24 19.22 8.30
C VAL A 134 -4.16 20.20 9.03
N VAL A 135 -5.41 19.79 9.25
CA VAL A 135 -6.48 20.59 9.90
C VAL A 135 -6.67 20.20 11.36
#